data_AF-A0A239GNK0-F1
#
_entry.id   AF-A0A239GNK0-F1
#
_cell.length_a   1.000
_cell.length_b   1.000
_cell.length_c   1.000
_cell.angle_alpha   90.00
_cell.angle_beta   90.00
_cell.angle_gamma   90.00
#
_symmetry.space_group_name_H-M   'P 1'
#
loop_
_entity.id
_entity.type
_entity.pdbx_description
1 polymer ?
#
loop_
_entity_poly.entity_id
_entity_poly.type
_entity_poly.pdbx_seq_one_letter_code
_entity_poly.pdbx_strand_id
1 'polypeptide(L)'
;MESLEKHIVRYGVMTTIGLIAFFFVMELLGLTHITELRALNAFIMFSGAFLAIKKFRDTEFNYSFNYLMGIGTGFAVGMITAFLFSLFVVAYLFLNPAFTQGIISNYPNNAFLNELTLTMVIFIEAMGSGFLFSFISMQYLKRDKTFPVSRTSKA
;
A
#
# COMPACT_ATOMS: atom_id res chain seq x y z
N MET A 1 -1.02 15.38 16.69
CA MET A 1 -1.97 14.71 15.76
C MET A 1 -1.86 15.29 14.36
N GLU A 2 -1.94 16.61 14.17
CA GLU A 2 -1.78 17.28 12.86
C GLU A 2 -0.48 16.89 12.11
N SER A 3 0.63 16.70 12.83
CA SER A 3 1.89 16.25 12.23
C SER A 3 1.78 14.84 11.65
N LEU A 4 1.11 13.89 12.32
CA LEU A 4 0.99 12.50 11.90
C LEU A 4 0.14 12.38 10.63
N GLU A 5 -1.02 13.03 10.62
CA GLU A 5 -1.93 13.04 9.46
C GLU A 5 -1.22 13.54 8.20
N LYS A 6 -0.44 14.62 8.33
CA LYS A 6 0.38 15.15 7.23
C LYS A 6 1.39 14.13 6.70
N HIS A 7 2.01 13.33 7.58
CA HIS A 7 2.93 12.28 7.16
C HIS A 7 2.19 11.14 6.44
N ILE A 8 1.06 10.69 6.98
CA ILE A 8 0.23 9.64 6.36
C ILE A 8 -0.18 10.05 4.94
N VAL A 9 -0.73 11.25 4.78
CA VAL A 9 -1.14 11.78 3.46
C VAL A 9 0.06 11.87 2.53
N ARG A 10 1.20 12.41 3.00
CA ARG A 10 2.41 12.54 2.20
C ARG A 10 2.91 11.19 1.69
N TYR A 11 3.02 10.18 2.56
CA TYR A 11 3.49 8.85 2.15
C TYR A 11 2.49 8.14 1.26
N GLY A 12 1.17 8.30 1.49
CA GLY A 12 0.13 7.79 0.60
C GLY A 12 0.26 8.35 -0.81
N VAL A 13 0.33 9.68 -0.94
CA VAL A 13 0.51 10.37 -2.23
C VAL A 13 1.82 9.97 -2.92
N MET A 14 2.94 9.92 -2.18
CA MET A 14 4.22 9.49 -2.76
C MET A 14 4.18 8.05 -3.26
N THR A 15 3.49 7.15 -2.55
CA THR A 15 3.32 5.76 -2.96
C THR A 15 2.45 5.65 -4.21
N THR A 16 1.35 6.41 -4.27
CA THR A 16 0.53 6.52 -5.48
C THR A 16 1.33 7.02 -6.68
N ILE A 17 2.13 8.08 -6.51
CA ILE A 17 3.01 8.60 -7.58
C ILE A 17 3.96 7.51 -8.05
N GLY A 18 4.56 6.74 -7.13
CA GLY A 18 5.42 5.60 -7.47
C GLY A 18 4.70 4.52 -8.29
N LEU A 19 3.48 4.14 -7.90
CA LEU A 19 2.67 3.17 -8.62
C LEU A 19 2.26 3.65 -10.02
N ILE A 20 1.86 4.92 -10.15
CA ILE A 20 1.50 5.53 -11.44
C ILE A 20 2.74 5.64 -12.35
N ALA A 21 3.88 6.06 -11.80
CA ALA A 21 5.13 6.12 -12.56
C ALA A 21 5.53 4.73 -13.07
N PHE A 22 5.44 3.70 -12.21
CA PHE A 22 5.69 2.32 -12.61
C PHE A 22 4.72 1.84 -13.69
N PHE A 23 3.43 2.15 -13.56
CA PHE A 23 2.43 1.86 -14.58
C PHE A 23 2.81 2.46 -15.95
N PHE A 24 3.20 3.74 -15.99
CA PHE A 24 3.60 4.37 -17.25
C PHE A 24 4.90 3.80 -17.82
N VAL A 25 5.87 3.43 -16.98
CA VAL A 25 7.07 2.72 -17.45
C VAL A 25 6.69 1.40 -18.11
N MET A 26 5.79 0.64 -17.50
CA MET A 26 5.28 -0.62 -18.04
C MET A 26 4.53 -0.43 -19.36
N GLU A 27 3.72 0.62 -19.47
CA GLU A 27 2.98 0.94 -20.68
C GLU A 27 3.91 1.37 -21.83
N LEU A 28 4.90 2.22 -21.54
CA LEU A 28 5.90 2.64 -22.53
C LEU A 28 6.72 1.46 -23.09
N LEU A 29 6.94 0.43 -22.28
CA LEU A 29 7.64 -0.79 -22.66
C LEU A 29 6.70 -1.85 -23.29
N GLY A 30 5.38 -1.60 -23.33
CA GLY A 30 4.39 -2.56 -23.82
C GLY A 30 4.22 -3.81 -22.94
N LEU A 31 4.61 -3.75 -21.67
CA LEU A 31 4.66 -4.88 -20.74
C LEU A 31 3.40 -5.00 -19.86
N THR A 32 2.40 -4.13 -20.06
CA THR A 32 1.19 -4.07 -19.23
C THR A 32 0.31 -5.32 -19.27
N HIS A 33 0.47 -6.16 -20.28
CA HIS A 33 -0.21 -7.46 -20.40
C HIS A 33 0.39 -8.56 -19.49
N ILE A 34 1.62 -8.39 -18.99
CA ILE A 34 2.31 -9.37 -18.15
C ILE A 34 1.87 -9.17 -16.69
N THR A 35 0.98 -10.04 -16.21
CA THR A 35 0.36 -9.89 -14.89
C THR A 35 1.37 -10.09 -13.77
N GLU A 36 2.39 -10.92 -13.96
CA GLU A 36 3.46 -11.19 -13.00
C GLU A 36 4.27 -9.94 -12.67
N LEU A 37 4.45 -9.03 -13.64
CA LEU A 37 5.16 -7.77 -13.42
C LEU A 37 4.37 -6.82 -12.51
N ARG A 38 3.04 -6.97 -12.39
CA ARG A 38 2.25 -6.24 -11.39
C ARG A 38 2.63 -6.61 -9.96
N ALA A 39 3.26 -7.76 -9.72
CA ALA A 39 3.79 -8.10 -8.39
C ALA A 39 4.82 -7.06 -7.91
N LEU A 40 5.45 -6.30 -8.81
CA LEU A 40 6.35 -5.21 -8.43
C LEU A 40 5.64 -4.06 -7.70
N ASN A 41 4.33 -3.88 -7.91
CA ASN A 41 3.51 -2.92 -7.15
C ASN A 41 3.51 -3.24 -5.65
N ALA A 42 3.63 -4.51 -5.29
CA ALA A 42 3.72 -4.94 -3.89
C ALA A 42 4.92 -4.33 -3.18
N PHE A 43 6.08 -4.27 -3.86
CA PHE A 43 7.29 -3.68 -3.28
C PHE A 43 7.15 -2.16 -3.11
N ILE A 44 6.51 -1.47 -4.07
CA ILE A 44 6.24 -0.05 -3.98
C ILE A 44 5.29 0.23 -2.80
N MET A 45 4.18 -0.49 -2.70
CA MET A 45 3.23 -0.38 -1.59
C MET A 45 3.88 -0.69 -0.24
N PHE A 46 4.67 -1.77 -0.17
CA PHE A 46 5.41 -2.14 1.03
C PHE A 46 6.38 -1.03 1.46
N SER A 47 7.13 -0.46 0.52
CA SER A 47 8.07 0.62 0.83
C SER A 47 7.36 1.87 1.38
N GLY A 48 6.21 2.24 0.81
CA GLY A 48 5.37 3.32 1.29
C GLY A 48 4.89 3.12 2.73
N ALA A 49 4.28 1.97 3.01
CA ALA A 49 3.81 1.61 4.35
C ALA A 49 4.97 1.55 5.35
N PHE A 50 6.06 0.88 4.99
CA PHE A 50 7.24 0.72 5.85
C PHE A 50 7.87 2.06 6.23
N LEU A 51 8.09 2.94 5.24
CA LEU A 51 8.70 4.25 5.48
C LEU A 51 7.81 5.15 6.33
N ALA A 52 6.49 5.10 6.14
CA ALA A 52 5.54 5.86 6.95
C ALA A 52 5.56 5.41 8.42
N ILE A 53 5.51 4.09 8.66
CA ILE A 53 5.55 3.52 10.01
C ILE A 53 6.90 3.83 10.67
N LYS A 54 8.01 3.64 9.94
CA LYS A 54 9.36 3.93 10.43
C LYS A 54 9.48 5.41 10.81
N LYS A 55 9.01 6.32 9.94
CA LYS A 55 9.05 7.76 10.21
C LYS A 55 8.20 8.14 11.42
N PHE A 56 7.01 7.56 11.56
CA PHE A 56 6.15 7.79 12.71
C PHE A 56 6.83 7.34 14.01
N ARG A 57 7.38 6.12 14.03
CA ARG A 57 8.17 5.59 15.15
C ARG A 57 9.36 6.49 15.52
N ASP A 58 10.12 6.92 14.51
CA ASP A 58 11.35 7.70 14.72
C ASP A 58 11.07 9.17 15.12
N THR A 59 9.84 9.66 14.92
CA THR A 59 9.44 11.03 15.28
C THR A 59 8.76 11.07 16.66
N GLU A 60 8.01 10.02 17.00
CA GLU A 60 7.35 9.85 18.30
C GLU A 60 8.29 9.14 19.31
N PHE A 61 9.36 9.82 19.72
CA PHE A 61 10.46 9.22 20.49
C PHE A 61 10.10 8.74 21.92
N ASN A 62 8.93 9.10 22.48
CA ASN A 62 8.68 9.03 23.92
C ASN A 62 7.32 8.42 24.31
N TYR A 63 7.17 7.10 24.22
CA TYR A 63 6.06 6.30 24.80
C TYR A 63 4.71 6.25 24.05
N SER A 64 4.44 7.11 23.07
CA SER A 64 3.18 7.10 22.31
C SER A 64 3.12 6.03 21.20
N PHE A 65 4.26 5.64 20.61
CA PHE A 65 4.28 4.64 19.57
C PHE A 65 3.96 3.24 20.11
N ASN A 66 2.77 2.73 19.76
CA ASN A 66 2.35 1.38 20.08
C ASN A 66 2.10 0.56 18.80
N TYR A 67 1.98 -0.76 18.97
CA TYR A 67 1.88 -1.70 17.86
C TYR A 67 0.68 -1.42 16.94
N LEU A 68 -0.49 -1.15 17.53
CA LEU A 68 -1.73 -0.89 16.78
C LEU A 68 -1.68 0.45 16.05
N MET A 69 -1.07 1.49 16.63
CA MET A 69 -0.88 2.78 15.96
C MET A 69 0.06 2.65 14.76
N GLY A 70 1.09 1.81 14.86
CA GLY A 70 1.96 1.51 13.73
C GLY A 70 1.22 0.80 12.60
N ILE A 71 0.45 -0.26 12.90
CA ILE A 71 -0.41 -0.91 11.90
C ILE A 71 -1.39 0.10 11.30
N GLY A 72 -2.08 0.87 12.13
CA GLY A 72 -3.05 1.89 11.70
C GLY A 72 -2.42 2.94 10.78
N THR A 73 -1.19 3.38 11.07
CA THR A 73 -0.45 4.33 10.22
C THR A 73 -0.18 3.75 8.84
N GLY A 74 0.37 2.53 8.77
CA GLY A 74 0.64 1.88 7.48
C GLY A 74 -0.63 1.56 6.71
N PHE A 75 -1.68 1.11 7.40
CA PHE A 75 -2.97 0.83 6.77
C PHE A 75 -3.62 2.10 6.23
N ALA A 76 -3.56 3.23 6.95
CA ALA A 76 -4.07 4.51 6.46
C ALA A 76 -3.34 5.00 5.21
N VAL A 77 -2.01 4.83 5.15
CA VAL A 77 -1.22 5.06 3.92
C VAL A 77 -1.70 4.16 2.79
N GLY A 78 -1.92 2.88 3.07
CA GLY A 78 -2.47 1.92 2.12
C GLY A 78 -3.85 2.31 1.59
N MET A 79 -4.76 2.80 2.44
CA MET A 79 -6.09 3.26 2.07
C MET A 79 -6.05 4.47 1.13
N ILE A 80 -5.23 5.49 1.47
CA ILE A 80 -5.03 6.66 0.61
C ILE A 80 -4.45 6.22 -0.73
N THR A 81 -3.46 5.33 -0.70
CA THR A 81 -2.82 4.81 -1.91
C THR A 81 -3.82 4.06 -2.78
N ALA A 82 -4.62 3.16 -2.20
CA ALA A 82 -5.63 2.38 -2.87
C ALA A 82 -6.66 3.28 -3.55
N PHE A 83 -7.19 4.26 -2.83
CA PHE A 83 -8.20 5.19 -3.34
C PHE A 83 -7.68 6.05 -4.50
N LEU A 84 -6.51 6.67 -4.33
CA LEU A 84 -5.95 7.55 -5.37
C LEU A 84 -5.49 6.75 -6.59
N PHE A 85 -4.90 5.56 -6.38
CA PHE A 85 -4.47 4.70 -7.49
C PHE A 85 -5.66 4.10 -8.24
N SER A 86 -6.73 3.69 -7.55
CA SER A 86 -7.95 3.22 -8.21
C SER A 86 -8.63 4.34 -9.01
N LEU A 87 -8.59 5.59 -8.52
CA LEU A 87 -9.11 6.73 -9.27
C LEU A 87 -8.31 6.97 -10.56
N PHE A 88 -6.99 6.82 -10.50
CA PHE A 88 -6.15 6.84 -11.69
C PHE A 88 -6.51 5.70 -12.66
N VAL A 89 -6.62 4.46 -12.16
CA VAL A 89 -6.91 3.29 -13.00
C VAL A 89 -8.25 3.44 -13.71
N VAL A 90 -9.31 3.81 -13.00
CA VAL A 90 -10.63 3.96 -13.64
C VAL A 90 -10.59 5.02 -14.73
N ALA A 91 -9.96 6.17 -14.46
CA ALA A 91 -9.79 7.22 -15.46
C ALA A 91 -9.00 6.70 -16.68
N TYR A 92 -7.93 5.94 -16.46
CA TYR A 92 -7.14 5.35 -17.54
C TYR A 92 -7.94 4.37 -18.39
N LEU A 93 -8.72 3.47 -17.76
CA LEU A 93 -9.54 2.49 -18.46
C LEU A 93 -10.63 3.15 -19.32
N PHE A 94 -11.23 4.24 -18.84
CA PHE A 94 -12.20 5.01 -19.63
C PHE A 94 -11.56 5.80 -20.77
N LEU A 95 -10.36 6.34 -20.58
CA LEU A 95 -9.64 7.09 -21.61
C LEU A 95 -9.00 6.19 -22.68
N ASN A 96 -8.81 4.91 -22.38
CA ASN A 96 -8.16 3.96 -23.29
C ASN A 96 -8.98 2.67 -23.48
N PRO A 97 -10.11 2.71 -24.23
CA PRO A 97 -10.98 1.55 -24.41
C PRO A 97 -10.29 0.35 -25.06
N ALA A 98 -9.32 0.60 -25.96
CA ALA A 98 -8.55 -0.46 -26.60
C ALA A 98 -7.72 -1.25 -25.58
N PHE A 99 -7.07 -0.56 -24.64
CA PHE A 99 -6.35 -1.18 -23.53
C PHE A 99 -7.30 -2.02 -22.64
N THR A 100 -8.44 -1.46 -22.26
CA THR A 100 -9.46 -2.14 -21.45
C THR A 100 -9.96 -3.42 -22.11
N GLN A 101 -10.27 -3.38 -23.42
CA GLN A 101 -10.69 -4.57 -24.16
C GLN A 101 -9.57 -5.62 -24.27
N GLY A 102 -8.32 -5.17 -24.37
CA GLY A 102 -7.15 -6.05 -24.32
C GLY A 102 -7.05 -6.79 -22.99
N ILE A 103 -7.32 -6.12 -21.87
CA ILE A 103 -7.39 -6.77 -20.56
C ILE A 103 -8.56 -7.77 -20.54
N ILE A 104 -9.79 -7.32 -20.80
CA ILE A 104 -11.02 -8.12 -20.68
C ILE A 104 -10.97 -9.39 -21.56
N SER A 105 -10.41 -9.31 -22.77
CA SER A 105 -10.33 -10.44 -23.69
C SER A 105 -9.37 -11.55 -23.23
N ASN A 106 -8.37 -11.21 -22.40
CA ASN A 106 -7.40 -12.17 -21.86
C ASN A 106 -7.87 -12.87 -20.57
N TYR A 107 -8.98 -12.44 -19.95
CA TYR A 107 -9.49 -13.05 -18.73
C TYR A 107 -10.42 -14.25 -19.00
N PRO A 108 -10.21 -15.40 -18.34
CA PRO A 108 -11.21 -16.47 -18.33
C PRO A 108 -12.49 -15.97 -17.66
N ASN A 109 -13.65 -16.19 -18.29
CA ASN A 109 -14.98 -15.74 -17.80
C ASN A 109 -15.14 -14.21 -17.69
N ASN A 110 -14.97 -13.52 -18.80
CA ASN A 110 -15.05 -12.05 -18.89
C ASN A 110 -16.46 -11.44 -18.83
N ALA A 111 -17.52 -12.26 -18.67
CA ALA A 111 -18.92 -11.81 -18.73
C ALA A 111 -19.30 -10.72 -17.71
N PHE A 112 -18.57 -10.61 -16.60
CA PHE A 112 -18.80 -9.63 -15.53
C PHE A 112 -17.72 -8.55 -15.44
N LEU A 113 -16.73 -8.56 -16.34
CA LEU A 113 -15.64 -7.61 -16.34
C LEU A 113 -16.01 -6.37 -17.13
N ASN A 114 -15.95 -5.24 -16.46
CA ASN A 114 -16.02 -3.90 -17.03
C ASN A 114 -15.01 -3.01 -16.28
N GLU A 115 -14.90 -1.75 -16.69
CA GLU A 115 -13.99 -0.75 -16.13
C GLU A 115 -14.16 -0.62 -14.61
N LEU A 116 -15.42 -0.62 -14.14
CA LEU A 116 -15.75 -0.48 -12.72
C LEU A 116 -15.39 -1.73 -11.92
N THR A 117 -15.73 -2.93 -12.42
CA THR A 117 -15.38 -4.20 -11.75
C THR A 117 -13.86 -4.36 -11.64
N LEU A 118 -13.11 -4.07 -12.72
CA LEU A 118 -11.66 -4.12 -12.72
C LEU A 118 -11.05 -3.14 -11.70
N THR A 119 -11.58 -1.92 -11.67
CA THR A 119 -11.15 -0.90 -10.70
C THR A 119 -11.42 -1.35 -9.26
N MET A 120 -12.58 -1.95 -8.99
CA MET A 120 -12.95 -2.44 -7.66
C MET A 120 -12.03 -3.57 -7.20
N VAL A 121 -11.69 -4.51 -8.09
CA VAL A 121 -10.70 -5.56 -7.79
C VAL A 121 -9.36 -4.95 -7.39
N ILE A 122 -8.85 -4.01 -8.19
CA ILE A 122 -7.57 -3.33 -7.91
C ILE A 122 -7.63 -2.54 -6.60
N PHE A 123 -8.74 -1.88 -6.30
CA PHE A 123 -8.94 -1.16 -5.04
C PHE A 123 -8.88 -2.11 -3.83
N ILE A 124 -9.60 -3.24 -3.90
CA ILE A 124 -9.62 -4.25 -2.82
C ILE A 124 -8.24 -4.90 -2.66
N GLU A 125 -7.57 -5.25 -3.76
CA GLU A 125 -6.20 -5.78 -3.76
C GLU A 125 -5.22 -4.81 -3.09
N ALA A 126 -5.28 -3.52 -3.45
CA ALA A 126 -4.43 -2.49 -2.88
C ALA A 126 -4.72 -2.27 -1.39
N MET A 127 -5.98 -2.27 -0.99
CA MET A 127 -6.39 -2.17 0.41
C MET A 127 -5.89 -3.35 1.25
N GLY A 128 -6.09 -4.58 0.74
CA GLY A 128 -5.58 -5.80 1.37
C GLY A 128 -4.06 -5.79 1.49
N SER A 129 -3.36 -5.33 0.45
CA SER A 129 -1.91 -5.16 0.45
C SER A 129 -1.44 -4.14 1.49
N GLY A 130 -2.12 -3.00 1.59
CA GLY A 130 -1.83 -1.97 2.60
C GLY A 130 -1.93 -2.51 4.03
N PHE A 131 -2.97 -3.30 4.31
CA PHE A 131 -3.12 -3.98 5.60
C PHE A 131 -2.00 -5.00 5.83
N LEU A 132 -1.78 -5.91 4.89
CA LEU A 132 -0.75 -6.95 4.97
C LEU A 132 0.65 -6.36 5.19
N PHE A 133 1.03 -5.36 4.40
CA PHE A 133 2.36 -4.74 4.50
C PHE A 133 2.52 -3.88 5.74
N SER A 134 1.46 -3.27 6.26
CA SER A 134 1.51 -2.61 7.56
C SER A 134 1.80 -3.60 8.69
N PHE A 135 1.18 -4.79 8.66
CA PHE A 135 1.43 -5.86 9.62
C PHE A 135 2.87 -6.37 9.51
N ILE A 136 3.34 -6.70 8.31
CA ILE A 136 4.73 -7.16 8.07
C ILE A 136 5.73 -6.11 8.55
N SER A 137 5.52 -4.84 8.22
CA SER A 137 6.38 -3.73 8.64
C SER A 137 6.45 -3.63 10.16
N MET A 138 5.33 -3.81 10.85
CA MET A 138 5.28 -3.79 12.31
C MET A 138 5.94 -4.99 12.97
N GLN A 139 5.92 -6.16 12.33
CA GLN A 139 6.70 -7.31 12.82
C GLN A 139 8.20 -7.02 12.85
N TYR A 140 8.68 -6.24 11.87
CA TYR A 140 10.08 -5.84 11.79
C TYR A 140 10.42 -4.64 12.70
N LEU A 141 9.52 -3.66 12.80
CA LEU A 141 9.77 -2.39 13.49
C LEU A 141 9.45 -2.42 15.00
N LYS A 142 8.89 -3.52 15.53
CA LYS A 142 8.58 -3.68 16.95
C LYS A 142 9.83 -3.47 17.81
N ARG A 143 9.67 -2.76 18.93
CA ARG A 143 10.69 -2.64 19.98
C ARG A 143 10.42 -3.75 21.00
N ASP A 144 11.41 -4.60 21.25
CA ASP A 144 11.35 -5.50 22.39
C ASP A 144 11.32 -4.66 23.67
N LYS A 145 10.19 -4.64 24.35
CA LYS A 145 10.18 -4.35 25.78
C LYS A 145 10.67 -5.63 26.46
N THR A 146 11.97 -5.86 26.50
CA THR A 146 12.54 -6.74 27.52
C THR A 146 12.19 -6.09 28.84
N PHE A 147 11.13 -6.58 29.49
CA PHE A 147 10.88 -6.24 30.88
C PHE A 147 12.16 -6.59 31.64
N PRO A 148 12.80 -5.66 32.37
CA PRO A 148 13.84 -6.05 33.29
C PRO A 148 13.16 -6.99 34.28
N VAL A 149 13.47 -8.29 34.20
CA VAL A 149 13.08 -9.25 35.23
C VAL A 149 13.75 -8.72 36.49
N SER A 150 12.97 -8.05 37.35
CA SER A 150 13.46 -7.63 38.65
C SER A 150 13.92 -8.91 39.34
N ARG A 151 15.24 -9.05 39.52
CA ARG A 151 15.81 -10.08 40.39
C ARG A 151 15.38 -9.77 41.83
N THR A 152 14.14 -10.07 42.18
CA THR A 152 13.70 -10.22 43.56
C THR A 152 13.71 -11.70 43.88
N SER A 153 14.90 -12.22 44.11
CA SER A 153 15.11 -13.42 44.90
C SER A 153 16.39 -13.24 45.68
N LYS A 154 16.22 -12.85 46.95
CA LYS A 154 17.02 -13.26 48.12
C LYS A 154 16.44 -12.52 49.33
N ALA A 155 15.48 -13.18 49.96
CA ALA A 155 15.22 -13.09 51.39
C ALA A 155 15.18 -14.53 51.90
#